data_AF-A0AAD7KS07-F1
#
_entry.id   AF-A0AAD7KS07-F1
#
_cell.length_a   1.000
_cell.length_b   1.000
_cell.length_c   1.000
_cell.angle_alpha   90.00
_cell.angle_beta   90.00
_cell.angle_gamma   90.00
#
_symmetry.space_group_name_H-M   'P 1'
#
loop_
_entity.id
_entity.type
_entity.pdbx_description
1 polymer ?
#
loop_
_entity_poly.entity_id
_entity_poly.type
_entity_poly.pdbx_seq_one_letter_code
_entity_poly.pdbx_strand_id
1 'polypeptide(L)'
;MEFGGHDIETTLKMFGSNIIFSNGLLDPWSGGSVLHNISETIIALIAKEGAHHTDLRASTPEDPDWLVEQRATEIKLIKGWISNYNEEKKAVFRI
;
A
#
# COMPACT_ATOMS: atom_id res chain seq x y z
N MET A 1 -12.27 -6.33 18.48
CA MET A 1 -11.52 -5.79 17.34
C MET A 1 -11.10 -4.38 17.69
N GLU A 2 -9.80 -4.10 17.78
CA GLU A 2 -9.29 -2.80 18.28
C GLU A 2 -9.18 -1.73 17.18
N PHE A 3 -8.92 -2.13 15.92
CA PHE A 3 -8.52 -1.16 14.87
C PHE A 3 -9.30 -1.23 13.56
N GLY A 4 -10.37 -2.04 13.48
CA GLY A 4 -11.15 -2.13 12.23
C GLY A 4 -12.61 -2.58 12.36
N GLY A 5 -13.09 -2.84 13.58
CA GLY A 5 -14.43 -3.39 13.79
C GLY A 5 -15.58 -2.39 13.75
N HIS A 6 -15.31 -1.11 14.06
CA HIS A 6 -16.31 -0.05 14.12
C HIS A 6 -15.82 1.17 13.35
N ASP A 7 -15.84 1.07 12.01
CA ASP A 7 -15.44 2.14 11.08
C ASP A 7 -13.91 2.31 10.91
N ILE A 8 -13.31 1.33 10.21
CA ILE A 8 -11.89 1.35 9.84
C ILE A 8 -11.55 2.53 8.92
N GLU A 9 -12.47 2.94 8.06
CA GLU A 9 -12.23 4.00 7.08
C GLU A 9 -12.02 5.34 7.79
N THR A 10 -12.94 5.73 8.68
CA THR A 10 -12.78 6.95 9.49
C THR A 10 -11.53 6.91 10.34
N THR A 11 -11.24 5.77 10.97
CA THR A 11 -10.04 5.61 11.81
C THR A 11 -8.75 5.81 11.01
N LEU A 12 -8.62 5.13 9.86
CA LEU A 12 -7.46 5.25 8.99
C LEU A 12 -7.37 6.65 8.37
N LYS A 13 -8.49 7.27 8.00
CA LYS A 13 -8.51 8.61 7.46
C LYS A 13 -8.03 9.67 8.45
N MET A 14 -8.36 9.52 9.73
CA MET A 14 -7.98 10.50 10.77
C MET A 14 -6.58 10.28 11.33
N PHE A 15 -6.13 9.01 11.46
CA PHE A 15 -4.94 8.68 12.22
C PHE A 15 -3.90 7.85 11.45
N GLY A 16 -4.26 7.32 10.28
CA GLY A 16 -3.34 6.59 9.41
C GLY A 16 -2.62 7.51 8.43
N SER A 17 -1.47 7.06 7.96
CA SER A 17 -0.76 7.64 6.80
C SER A 17 0.24 6.64 6.25
N ASN A 18 0.63 6.81 5.00
CA ASN A 18 1.69 6.02 4.35
C ASN A 18 1.44 4.51 4.40
N ILE A 19 0.25 4.09 3.96
CA ILE A 19 -0.17 2.68 3.90
C ILE A 19 -0.55 2.34 2.46
N ILE A 20 -0.10 1.18 1.99
CA ILE A 20 -0.56 0.57 0.75
C ILE A 20 -1.35 -0.69 1.11
N PHE A 21 -2.60 -0.74 0.67
CA PHE A 21 -3.42 -1.96 0.68
C PHE A 21 -3.33 -2.63 -0.70
N SER A 22 -2.38 -3.56 -0.88
CA SER A 22 -2.29 -4.37 -2.09
C SER A 22 -3.23 -5.57 -2.00
N ASN A 23 -4.04 -5.80 -3.04
CA ASN A 23 -4.98 -6.92 -3.07
C ASN A 23 -5.08 -7.54 -4.46
N GLY A 24 -5.11 -8.87 -4.49
CA GLY A 24 -5.48 -9.65 -5.66
C GLY A 24 -6.96 -10.03 -5.61
N LEU A 25 -7.71 -9.85 -6.71
CA LEU A 25 -9.14 -10.20 -6.73
C LEU A 25 -9.43 -11.71 -6.82
N LEU A 26 -8.41 -12.52 -7.12
CA LEU A 26 -8.50 -13.99 -7.01
C LEU A 26 -8.25 -14.47 -5.58
N ASP A 27 -7.79 -13.60 -4.69
CA ASP A 27 -7.60 -13.91 -3.28
C ASP A 27 -8.95 -13.87 -2.54
N PRO A 28 -9.41 -14.98 -1.93
CA PRO A 28 -10.65 -14.96 -1.12
C PRO A 28 -10.57 -14.00 0.07
N TRP A 29 -9.37 -13.66 0.56
CA TRP A 29 -9.20 -12.70 1.65
C TRP A 29 -9.44 -11.24 1.23
N SER A 30 -9.46 -10.96 -0.09
CA SER A 30 -9.69 -9.60 -0.61
C SER A 30 -11.07 -9.05 -0.24
N GLY A 31 -12.06 -9.94 -0.02
CA GLY A 31 -13.41 -9.56 0.45
C GLY A 31 -13.45 -8.94 1.85
N GLY A 32 -12.40 -9.13 2.66
CA GLY A 32 -12.27 -8.51 3.99
C GLY A 32 -11.32 -7.31 4.03
N SER A 33 -10.84 -6.85 2.87
CA SER A 33 -9.76 -5.86 2.76
C SER A 33 -10.29 -4.47 2.33
N VAL A 34 -9.38 -3.51 2.27
CA VAL A 34 -9.62 -2.16 1.73
C VAL A 34 -9.36 -2.17 0.23
N LEU A 35 -10.41 -1.91 -0.57
CA LEU A 35 -10.36 -1.99 -2.04
C LEU A 35 -10.42 -0.62 -2.76
N HIS A 36 -10.30 0.48 -2.01
CA HIS A 36 -10.29 1.84 -2.54
C HIS A 36 -9.38 2.73 -1.70
N ASN A 37 -8.93 3.87 -2.26
CA ASN A 37 -8.11 4.82 -1.52
C ASN A 37 -8.91 5.46 -0.39
N ILE A 38 -8.34 5.49 0.81
CA ILE A 38 -8.94 6.14 2.00
C ILE A 38 -8.48 7.60 2.09
N SER A 39 -7.25 7.88 1.66
CA SER A 39 -6.67 9.23 1.62
C SER A 39 -5.61 9.33 0.53
N GLU A 40 -4.93 10.48 0.42
CA GLU A 40 -3.79 10.67 -0.50
C GLU A 40 -2.60 9.78 -0.18
N THR A 41 -2.44 9.36 1.08
CA THR A 41 -1.30 8.55 1.56
C THR A 41 -1.68 7.15 2.02
N ILE A 42 -2.98 6.83 2.02
CA ILE A 42 -3.53 5.49 2.28
C ILE A 42 -4.26 5.05 1.02
N ILE A 43 -3.56 4.28 0.19
CA ILE A 43 -4.02 3.90 -1.13
C ILE A 43 -4.29 2.40 -1.24
N ALA A 44 -5.12 2.00 -2.19
CA ALA A 44 -5.38 0.61 -2.54
C ALA A 44 -4.85 0.31 -3.94
N LEU A 45 -4.05 -0.76 -4.07
CA LEU A 45 -3.55 -1.27 -5.35
C LEU A 45 -4.21 -2.61 -5.63
N ILE A 46 -5.04 -2.67 -6.67
CA ILE A 46 -5.92 -3.80 -6.94
C ILE A 46 -5.51 -4.51 -8.24
N ALA A 47 -5.08 -5.76 -8.10
CA ALA A 47 -4.76 -6.64 -9.22
C ALA A 47 -5.92 -7.58 -9.52
N LYS A 48 -6.52 -7.46 -10.70
CA LYS A 48 -7.64 -8.34 -11.12
C LYS A 48 -7.25 -9.82 -11.16
N GLU A 49 -6.01 -10.10 -11.55
CA GLU A 49 -5.47 -11.46 -11.70
C GLU A 49 -4.56 -11.88 -10.54
N GLY A 50 -4.40 -11.00 -9.53
CA GLY A 50 -3.58 -11.31 -8.37
C GLY A 50 -4.25 -12.34 -7.47
N ALA A 51 -3.47 -13.29 -6.98
CA ALA A 51 -3.84 -14.15 -5.86
C ALA A 51 -3.24 -13.61 -4.56
N HIS A 52 -3.29 -14.41 -3.49
CA HIS A 52 -2.86 -14.02 -2.14
C HIS A 52 -1.45 -13.40 -2.10
N HIS A 53 -1.39 -12.09 -1.83
CA HIS A 53 -0.19 -11.25 -1.70
C HIS A 53 0.94 -11.56 -2.71
N THR A 54 0.57 -11.67 -3.99
CA THR A 54 1.49 -12.07 -5.08
C THR A 54 2.65 -11.08 -5.26
N ASP A 55 2.38 -9.80 -5.01
CA ASP A 55 3.31 -8.68 -4.97
C ASP A 55 4.52 -8.92 -4.07
N LEU A 56 4.32 -9.61 -2.93
CA LEU A 56 5.40 -9.90 -1.97
C LEU A 56 6.29 -11.10 -2.34
N ARG A 57 5.90 -11.90 -3.34
CA ARG A 57 6.73 -13.05 -3.77
C ARG A 57 7.99 -12.56 -4.50
N ALA A 58 9.02 -13.41 -4.51
CA ALA A 58 10.23 -13.15 -5.29
C ALA A 58 9.88 -13.03 -6.78
N SER A 59 10.59 -12.14 -7.49
CA SER A 59 10.37 -11.93 -8.91
C SER A 59 10.79 -13.15 -9.74
N THR A 60 10.02 -13.48 -10.77
CA THR A 60 10.39 -14.48 -11.78
C THR A 60 10.29 -13.90 -13.20
N PRO A 61 10.99 -14.49 -14.19
CA PRO A 61 10.86 -14.06 -15.59
C PRO A 61 9.45 -14.20 -16.17
N GLU A 62 8.60 -15.01 -15.53
CA GLU A 62 7.21 -15.27 -15.94
C GLU A 62 6.21 -14.33 -15.25
N ASP A 63 6.66 -13.41 -14.40
CA ASP A 63 5.78 -12.44 -13.77
C ASP A 63 5.06 -11.61 -14.84
N PRO A 64 3.71 -11.47 -14.74
CA PRO A 64 2.97 -10.66 -15.70
C PRO A 64 3.29 -9.17 -15.55
N ASP A 65 3.16 -8.41 -16.63
CA ASP A 65 3.49 -6.97 -16.66
C ASP A 65 2.78 -6.18 -15.55
N TRP A 66 1.52 -6.49 -15.26
CA TRP A 66 0.76 -5.82 -14.20
C TRP A 66 1.42 -5.99 -12.81
N LEU A 67 2.05 -7.13 -12.55
CA LEU A 67 2.71 -7.41 -11.27
C LEU A 67 4.03 -6.64 -11.15
N VAL A 68 4.76 -6.54 -12.26
CA VAL A 68 5.97 -5.72 -12.36
C VAL A 68 5.63 -4.24 -12.15
N GLU A 69 4.59 -3.74 -12.81
CA GLU A 69 4.12 -2.36 -12.66
C GLU A 69 3.61 -2.05 -11.25
N GLN A 70 2.88 -2.98 -10.63
CA GLN A 70 2.41 -2.84 -9.26
C GLN A 70 3.59 -2.73 -8.28
N ARG A 71 4.57 -3.65 -8.36
CA ARG A 71 5.78 -3.60 -7.52
C ARG A 71 6.59 -2.33 -7.76
N ALA A 72 6.69 -1.86 -9.01
CA ALA A 72 7.35 -0.59 -9.32
C ALA A 72 6.65 0.60 -8.65
N THR A 73 5.32 0.58 -8.61
CA THR A 73 4.50 1.60 -7.93
C THR A 73 4.71 1.57 -6.42
N GLU A 74 4.69 0.38 -5.80
CA GLU A 74 4.96 0.19 -4.37
C GLU A 74 6.35 0.72 -3.99
N ILE A 75 7.38 0.34 -4.76
CA ILE A 75 8.76 0.80 -4.56
C ILE A 75 8.85 2.32 -4.67
N LYS A 76 8.18 2.93 -5.65
CA LYS A 76 8.18 4.39 -5.83
C LYS A 76 7.60 5.10 -4.61
N LEU A 77 6.48 4.61 -4.08
CA LEU A 77 5.82 5.18 -2.90
C LEU A 77 6.68 5.05 -1.65
N ILE A 78 7.23 3.85 -1.39
CA ILE A 78 8.10 3.59 -0.24
C ILE A 78 9.36 4.45 -0.30
N LYS A 79 10.00 4.57 -1.48
CA LYS A 79 11.14 5.48 -1.68
C LYS A 79 10.76 6.94 -1.41
N GLY A 80 9.56 7.35 -1.84
CA GLY A 80 9.02 8.68 -1.53
C GLY A 80 8.91 8.92 -0.02
N TRP A 81 8.34 7.97 0.73
CA TRP A 81 8.23 8.07 2.20
C TRP A 81 9.60 8.20 2.88
N ILE A 82 10.58 7.39 2.44
CA ILE A 82 11.96 7.46 2.95
C ILE A 82 12.61 8.81 2.61
N SER A 83 12.42 9.34 1.41
CA SER A 83 12.97 10.64 1.01
C SER A 83 12.38 11.76 1.87
N ASN A 84 11.04 11.82 1.96
CA ASN A 84 10.33 12.84 2.73
C ASN A 84 10.77 12.82 4.20
N TYR A 85 10.84 11.65 4.83
CA TYR A 85 11.35 11.51 6.20
C TYR A 85 12.76 12.08 6.37
N ASN A 86 13.67 11.77 5.45
CA ASN A 86 15.05 12.26 5.52
C ASN A 86 15.15 13.76 5.27
N GLU A 87 14.31 14.33 4.41
CA GLU A 87 14.25 15.77 4.14
C GLU A 87 13.70 16.55 5.34
N GLU A 88 12.60 16.09 5.93
CA GLU A 88 12.03 16.66 7.16
C GLU A 88 13.05 16.62 8.30
N LYS A 89 13.71 15.48 8.50
CA LYS A 89 14.75 15.34 9.52
C LYS A 89 15.90 16.33 9.30
N LYS A 90 16.39 16.48 8.07
CA LYS A 90 17.44 17.48 7.73
C LYS A 90 16.97 18.91 7.97
N ALA A 91 15.71 19.24 7.68
CA ALA A 91 15.15 20.56 7.93
C ALA A 91 15.12 20.89 9.43
N VAL A 92 14.76 19.92 10.28
CA VAL A 92 14.76 20.07 11.74
C VAL A 92 16.16 20.35 12.29
N PHE A 93 17.20 19.74 11.74
CA PHE A 93 18.60 19.93 12.19
C PHE A 93 19.33 21.13 11.55
N ARG A 94 18.67 21.91 10.69
CA ARG A 94 19.22 23.13 10.06
C ARG A 94 18.84 24.43 10.79
N ILE A 95 18.27 24.32 11.98
CA ILE A 95 17.97 25.42 12.92
C ILE A 95 19.10 25.49 13.95
#